data_AF-A0A316P850-F1
#
_entry.id   AF-A0A316P850-F1
#
_cell.length_a   1.000
_cell.length_b   1.000
_cell.length_c   1.000
_cell.angle_alpha   90.00
_cell.angle_beta   90.00
_cell.angle_gamma   90.00
#
_symmetry.space_group_name_H-M   'P 1'
#
loop_
_entity.id
_entity.type
_entity.pdbx_description
1 polymer ?
#
loop_
_entity_poly.entity_id
_entity_poly.type
_entity_poly.pdbx_seq_one_letter_code
_entity_poly.pdbx_strand_id
1 'polypeptide(L)'
;MQITLTPQTPYQQNFQPAIKMPQGNRNYILVDPVKVDYFVKQKENALPYITDVLTKSNNEAEITETLYITDRLIENGTKGVEKMYPVLSRFNNTNSPNIQTFLAGIYRKIQVPDAFGPLVAMLFRNSVNPQQTNFDPNEEIGGAILAYISDRFRN
;
A
#
# COMPACT_ATOMS: atom_id res chain seq x y z
N MET A 1 33.61 9.54 21.75
CA MET A 1 33.03 10.11 20.51
C MET A 1 31.55 9.77 20.50
N GLN A 2 30.70 10.74 20.85
CA GLN A 2 29.24 10.61 20.70
C GLN A 2 28.92 10.93 19.25
N ILE A 3 28.33 9.97 18.53
CA ILE A 3 27.82 10.18 17.19
C ILE A 3 26.44 10.81 17.36
N THR A 4 26.40 12.13 17.32
CA THR A 4 25.15 12.89 17.30
C THR A 4 24.47 12.62 15.97
N LEU A 5 23.40 11.82 15.96
CA LEU A 5 22.50 11.71 14.83
C LEU A 5 21.85 13.07 14.63
N THR A 6 22.26 13.80 13.60
CA THR A 6 21.58 15.02 13.17
C THR A 6 20.13 14.67 12.82
N PRO A 7 19.12 15.44 13.29
CA PRO A 7 17.75 15.27 12.84
C PRO A 7 17.72 15.49 11.32
N GLN A 8 17.27 14.47 10.58
CA GLN A 8 17.01 14.63 9.15
C GLN A 8 15.92 15.70 9.00
N THR A 9 16.30 16.82 8.39
CA THR A 9 15.41 17.93 8.07
C THR A 9 14.20 17.45 7.26
N PRO A 10 12.97 17.91 7.54
CA PRO A 10 11.85 17.62 6.66
C PRO A 10 12.09 18.31 5.31
N TYR A 11 12.22 17.52 4.25
CA TYR A 11 12.35 18.03 2.89
C TYR A 11 11.08 18.85 2.55
N GLN A 12 11.21 20.17 2.51
CA GLN A 12 10.22 21.06 1.90
C GLN A 12 10.36 21.00 0.38
N GLN A 13 9.97 19.87 -0.23
CA GLN A 13 9.66 19.86 -1.66
C GLN A 13 8.21 20.31 -1.84
N ASN A 14 7.99 21.33 -2.66
CA ASN A 14 6.67 21.74 -3.14
C ASN A 14 6.11 20.65 -4.07
N PHE A 15 5.71 19.51 -3.50
CA PHE A 15 4.98 18.46 -4.21
C PHE A 15 3.66 19.06 -4.73
N GLN A 16 3.40 18.84 -6.01
CA GLN A 16 2.16 19.28 -6.68
C GLN A 16 1.01 18.32 -6.30
N PRO A 17 -0.27 18.70 -6.54
CA PRO A 17 -1.35 18.55 -5.56
C PRO A 17 -1.60 17.11 -5.12
N ALA A 18 -2.20 16.99 -3.94
CA ALA A 18 -2.70 15.75 -3.36
C ALA A 18 -3.23 14.77 -4.41
N ILE A 19 -2.89 13.49 -4.24
CA ILE A 19 -3.37 12.37 -5.05
C ILE A 19 -4.81 12.58 -5.54
N LYS A 20 -5.03 12.35 -6.84
CA LYS A 20 -6.38 12.37 -7.40
C LYS A 20 -6.92 10.95 -7.41
N MET A 21 -7.93 10.71 -6.59
CA MET A 21 -8.63 9.42 -6.51
C MET A 21 -9.33 9.09 -7.85
N PRO A 22 -9.70 7.82 -8.09
CA PRO A 22 -10.51 7.45 -9.26
C PRO A 22 -11.82 8.25 -9.30
N GLN A 23 -12.21 8.69 -10.48
CA GLN A 23 -13.37 9.56 -10.65
C GLN A 23 -13.92 9.48 -12.08
N GLY A 24 -15.24 9.40 -12.23
CA GLY A 24 -15.91 9.36 -13.54
C GLY A 24 -15.49 8.15 -14.37
N ASN A 25 -14.94 8.35 -15.57
CA ASN A 25 -14.47 7.23 -16.39
C ASN A 25 -13.03 6.79 -16.06
N ARG A 26 -12.36 7.40 -15.07
CA ARG A 26 -11.00 7.05 -14.66
C ARG A 26 -11.03 6.08 -13.49
N ASN A 27 -10.52 4.89 -13.71
CA ASN A 27 -10.46 3.79 -12.74
C ASN A 27 -9.09 3.67 -12.01
N TYR A 28 -8.21 4.67 -12.13
CA TYR A 28 -6.88 4.72 -11.53
C TYR A 28 -6.60 6.06 -10.83
N ILE A 29 -5.64 6.05 -9.91
CA ILE A 29 -5.16 7.24 -9.19
C ILE A 29 -4.15 8.04 -10.02
N LEU A 30 -4.08 9.35 -9.78
CA LEU A 30 -2.96 10.18 -10.24
C LEU A 30 -2.15 10.64 -9.03
N VAL A 31 -0.85 10.43 -9.07
CA VAL A 31 0.10 10.78 -8.02
C VAL A 31 1.17 11.73 -8.58
N ASP A 32 1.84 12.47 -7.71
CA ASP A 32 3.01 13.27 -8.10
C ASP A 32 4.19 12.32 -8.41
N PRO A 33 4.63 12.20 -9.68
CA PRO A 33 5.70 11.29 -10.04
C PRO A 33 7.04 11.68 -9.39
N VAL A 34 7.26 12.97 -9.09
CA VAL A 34 8.48 13.44 -8.42
C VAL A 34 8.53 12.94 -6.98
N LYS A 35 7.38 12.97 -6.29
CA LYS A 35 7.24 12.43 -4.94
C LYS A 35 7.51 10.93 -4.89
N VAL A 36 6.90 10.19 -5.82
CA VAL A 36 7.08 8.73 -5.91
C VAL A 36 8.54 8.38 -6.17
N ASP A 37 9.16 9.01 -7.16
CA ASP A 37 10.56 8.80 -7.52
C ASP A 37 11.52 9.12 -6.36
N TYR A 38 11.24 10.20 -5.62
CA TYR A 38 12.01 10.58 -4.44
C TYR A 38 12.04 9.48 -3.36
N PHE A 39 10.89 8.87 -3.03
CA PHE A 39 10.85 7.78 -2.06
C PHE A 39 11.44 6.48 -2.62
N VAL A 40 11.14 6.14 -3.88
CA VAL A 40 11.68 4.93 -4.52
C VAL A 40 13.21 4.92 -4.54
N LYS A 41 13.84 6.07 -4.82
CA LYS A 41 15.31 6.22 -4.80
C LYS A 41 15.93 6.00 -3.43
N GLN A 42 15.18 6.20 -2.35
CA GLN A 42 15.66 6.01 -0.99
C GLN A 42 15.60 4.56 -0.51
N LYS A 43 14.83 3.70 -1.19
CA LYS A 43 14.67 2.29 -0.85
C LYS A 43 14.31 2.10 0.63
N GLU A 44 15.11 1.32 1.38
CA GLU A 44 14.86 0.98 2.77
C GLU A 44 14.80 2.21 3.69
N ASN A 45 15.48 3.30 3.33
CA ASN A 45 15.47 4.54 4.12
C ASN A 45 14.11 5.26 4.08
N ALA A 46 13.25 4.94 3.11
CA ALA A 46 11.89 5.48 3.06
C ALA A 46 10.95 4.79 4.07
N LEU A 47 11.24 3.54 4.47
CA LEU A 47 10.30 2.72 5.25
C LEU A 47 9.90 3.34 6.61
N PRO A 48 10.80 4.00 7.38
CA PRO A 48 10.39 4.69 8.60
C PRO A 48 9.33 5.77 8.35
N TYR A 49 9.47 6.57 7.27
CA TYR A 49 8.49 7.58 6.90
C TYR A 49 7.16 6.95 6.49
N ILE A 50 7.20 5.93 5.62
CA ILE A 50 5.99 5.21 5.19
C ILE A 50 5.26 4.61 6.39
N THR A 51 6.01 4.00 7.32
CA THR A 51 5.47 3.43 8.56
C THR A 51 4.81 4.50 9.43
N ASP A 52 5.44 5.66 9.58
CA ASP A 52 4.92 6.76 10.38
C ASP A 52 3.58 7.29 9.84
N VAL A 53 3.52 7.54 8.52
CA VAL A 53 2.29 8.00 7.84
C VAL A 53 1.17 6.97 7.97
N LEU A 54 1.44 5.69 7.67
CA LEU A 54 0.42 4.63 7.77
C LEU A 54 -0.01 4.34 9.21
N THR A 55 0.84 4.63 10.20
CA THR A 55 0.46 4.50 11.62
C THR A 55 -0.50 5.60 12.06
N LYS A 56 -0.29 6.82 11.60
CA LYS A 56 -0.99 8.02 12.13
C LYS A 56 -2.17 8.47 11.28
N SER A 57 -2.13 8.25 9.98
CA SER A 57 -3.14 8.79 9.06
C SER A 57 -4.49 8.08 9.20
N ASN A 58 -5.56 8.85 9.06
CA ASN A 58 -6.93 8.37 8.85
C ASN A 58 -7.51 8.91 7.53
N ASN A 59 -6.71 9.61 6.72
CA ASN A 59 -7.16 10.21 5.48
C ASN A 59 -6.99 9.20 4.33
N GLU A 60 -8.08 8.83 3.67
CA GLU A 60 -8.06 7.80 2.61
C GLU A 60 -7.07 8.13 1.49
N ALA A 61 -7.01 9.40 1.07
CA ALA A 61 -6.14 9.84 -0.01
C ALA A 61 -4.66 9.67 0.39
N GLU A 62 -4.27 10.17 1.56
CA GLU A 62 -2.90 10.04 2.08
C GLU A 62 -2.49 8.56 2.28
N ILE A 63 -3.39 7.73 2.82
CA ILE A 63 -3.15 6.30 2.97
C ILE A 63 -2.97 5.64 1.60
N THR A 64 -3.86 5.93 0.64
CA THR A 64 -3.81 5.36 -0.71
C THR A 64 -2.52 5.73 -1.43
N GLU A 65 -2.09 7.00 -1.36
CA GLU A 65 -0.83 7.44 -1.94
C GLU A 65 0.37 6.75 -1.28
N THR A 66 0.34 6.61 0.04
CA THR A 66 1.42 5.97 0.79
C THR A 66 1.51 4.47 0.49
N LEU A 67 0.38 3.79 0.33
CA LEU A 67 0.34 2.39 -0.13
C LEU A 67 0.81 2.27 -1.57
N TYR A 68 0.44 3.19 -2.45
CA TYR A 68 0.99 3.22 -3.82
C TYR A 68 2.52 3.35 -3.82
N ILE A 69 3.08 4.28 -3.02
CA ILE A 69 4.54 4.43 -2.89
C ILE A 69 5.17 3.14 -2.33
N THR A 70 4.52 2.50 -1.35
CA THR A 70 4.97 1.22 -0.78
C THR A 70 5.02 0.13 -1.84
N ASP A 71 3.99 0.04 -2.68
CA ASP A 71 3.95 -0.90 -3.80
C ASP A 71 5.10 -0.67 -4.78
N ARG A 72 5.35 0.59 -5.16
CA ARG A 72 6.49 0.97 -6.01
C ARG A 72 7.85 0.68 -5.38
N LEU A 73 7.98 0.82 -4.06
CA LEU A 73 9.20 0.44 -3.33
C LEU A 73 9.49 -1.05 -3.48
N ILE A 74 8.47 -1.91 -3.32
CA ILE A 74 8.60 -3.37 -3.49
C ILE A 74 9.00 -3.70 -4.92
N GLU A 75 8.33 -3.11 -5.92
CA GLU A 75 8.65 -3.34 -7.34
C GLU A 75 10.07 -2.90 -7.72
N ASN A 76 10.65 -1.94 -6.99
CA ASN A 76 12.03 -1.49 -7.17
C ASN A 76 13.04 -2.23 -6.29
N GLY A 77 12.63 -3.36 -5.69
CA GLY A 77 13.51 -4.26 -4.95
C GLY A 77 13.89 -3.77 -3.54
N THR A 78 13.08 -2.88 -2.95
CA THR A 78 13.24 -2.49 -1.54
C THR A 78 12.94 -3.69 -0.66
N LYS A 79 13.85 -4.01 0.26
CA LYS A 79 13.72 -5.15 1.19
C LYS A 79 13.09 -4.71 2.51
N GLY A 80 12.56 -5.66 3.28
CA GLY A 80 12.07 -5.38 4.64
C GLY A 80 10.63 -4.86 4.70
N VAL A 81 9.95 -4.71 3.57
CA VAL A 81 8.55 -4.28 3.52
C VAL A 81 7.63 -5.31 4.18
N GLU A 82 7.99 -6.59 4.18
CA GLU A 82 7.28 -7.65 4.89
C GLU A 82 7.15 -7.38 6.40
N LYS A 83 8.15 -6.70 6.99
CA LYS A 83 8.14 -6.32 8.41
C LYS A 83 7.15 -5.21 8.73
N MET A 84 6.62 -4.54 7.70
CA MET A 84 5.59 -3.50 7.85
C MET A 84 4.18 -4.09 8.01
N TYR A 85 4.01 -5.42 7.91
CA TYR A 85 2.71 -6.07 8.08
C TYR A 85 1.92 -5.59 9.31
N PRO A 86 2.50 -5.41 10.51
CA PRO A 86 1.74 -4.91 11.67
C PRO A 86 1.03 -3.57 11.40
N VAL A 87 1.69 -2.63 10.71
CA VAL A 87 1.10 -1.33 10.38
C VAL A 87 0.13 -1.45 9.20
N LEU A 88 0.44 -2.26 8.19
CA LEU A 88 -0.47 -2.54 7.07
C LEU A 88 -1.78 -3.21 7.55
N SER A 89 -1.69 -4.10 8.55
CA SER A 89 -2.81 -4.88 9.07
C SER A 89 -3.93 -4.03 9.68
N ARG A 90 -3.62 -2.79 10.09
CA ARG A 90 -4.59 -1.80 10.56
C ARG A 90 -5.70 -1.55 9.54
N PHE A 91 -5.40 -1.72 8.25
CA PHE A 91 -6.33 -1.47 7.15
C PHE A 91 -7.08 -2.73 6.70
N ASN A 92 -6.88 -3.88 7.33
CA ASN A 92 -7.51 -5.15 6.93
C ASN A 92 -9.04 -5.09 6.87
N ASN A 93 -9.64 -4.27 7.74
CA ASN A 93 -11.08 -4.09 7.86
C ASN A 93 -11.60 -2.81 7.19
N THR A 94 -10.79 -2.16 6.34
CA THR A 94 -11.22 -0.96 5.62
C THR A 94 -12.37 -1.26 4.64
N ASN A 95 -13.25 -0.28 4.47
CA ASN A 95 -14.30 -0.26 3.45
C ASN A 95 -13.92 0.61 2.25
N SER A 96 -12.68 1.12 2.17
CA SER A 96 -12.28 1.89 1.00
C SER A 96 -11.79 0.94 -0.11
N PRO A 97 -12.34 1.00 -1.33
CA PRO A 97 -11.92 0.11 -2.41
C PRO A 97 -10.48 0.40 -2.84
N ASN A 98 -10.04 1.67 -2.75
CA ASN A 98 -8.68 2.10 -3.12
C ASN A 98 -7.63 1.47 -2.21
N ILE A 99 -7.80 1.62 -0.89
CA ILE A 99 -6.93 1.00 0.12
C ILE A 99 -6.93 -0.53 -0.04
N GLN A 100 -8.10 -1.17 -0.23
CA GLN A 100 -8.16 -2.62 -0.41
C GLN A 100 -7.34 -3.10 -1.61
N THR A 101 -7.45 -2.46 -2.77
CA THR A 101 -6.70 -2.82 -3.97
C THR A 101 -5.19 -2.72 -3.75
N PHE A 102 -4.68 -1.60 -3.24
CA PHE A 102 -3.24 -1.47 -3.00
C PHE A 102 -2.74 -2.39 -1.89
N LEU A 103 -3.51 -2.56 -0.82
CA LEU A 103 -3.17 -3.45 0.27
C LEU A 103 -3.09 -4.91 -0.21
N ALA A 104 -4.03 -5.34 -1.06
CA ALA A 104 -4.01 -6.66 -1.67
C ALA A 104 -2.80 -6.88 -2.57
N GLY A 105 -2.45 -5.88 -3.41
CA GLY A 105 -1.25 -5.93 -4.24
C GLY A 105 0.04 -6.03 -3.42
N ILE A 106 0.14 -5.26 -2.34
CA ILE A 106 1.26 -5.36 -1.39
C ILE A 106 1.32 -6.74 -0.76
N TYR A 107 0.20 -7.26 -0.24
CA TYR A 107 0.13 -8.59 0.36
C TYR A 107 0.51 -9.69 -0.62
N ARG A 108 0.09 -9.59 -1.89
CA ARG A 108 0.50 -10.49 -2.97
C ARG A 108 2.02 -10.49 -3.20
N LYS A 109 2.68 -9.35 -3.02
CA LYS A 109 4.12 -9.19 -3.25
C LYS A 109 4.97 -9.61 -2.05
N ILE A 110 4.53 -9.31 -0.82
CA ILE A 110 5.31 -9.61 0.40
C ILE A 110 5.09 -11.03 0.93
N GLN A 111 4.00 -11.71 0.56
CA GLN A 111 3.69 -13.11 0.91
C GLN A 111 3.80 -13.42 2.43
N VAL A 112 3.41 -12.48 3.29
CA VAL A 112 3.31 -12.71 4.74
C VAL A 112 2.12 -13.63 5.03
N PRO A 113 2.30 -14.82 5.66
CA PRO A 113 1.22 -15.80 5.85
C PRO A 113 -0.04 -15.23 6.51
N ASP A 114 0.14 -14.34 7.50
CA ASP A 114 -0.96 -13.73 8.25
C ASP A 114 -1.84 -12.79 7.40
N ALA A 115 -1.41 -12.42 6.18
CA ALA A 115 -2.19 -11.61 5.27
C ALA A 115 -3.27 -12.41 4.51
N PHE A 116 -3.16 -13.74 4.45
CA PHE A 116 -4.11 -14.58 3.71
C PHE A 116 -5.54 -14.49 4.23
N GLY A 117 -5.73 -14.66 5.55
CA GLY A 117 -7.05 -14.54 6.18
C GLY A 117 -7.73 -13.18 5.92
N PRO A 118 -7.02 -12.05 6.12
CA PRO A 118 -7.50 -10.73 5.73
C PRO A 118 -7.95 -10.59 4.28
N LEU A 119 -7.20 -11.14 3.31
CA LEU A 119 -7.58 -11.10 1.89
C LEU A 119 -8.92 -11.81 1.66
N VAL A 120 -9.09 -13.01 2.21
CA VAL A 120 -10.35 -13.77 2.13
C VAL A 120 -11.50 -12.99 2.78
N ALA A 121 -11.25 -12.37 3.94
CA ALA A 121 -12.25 -11.57 4.62
C ALA A 121 -12.66 -10.32 3.81
N MET A 122 -11.72 -9.67 3.10
CA MET A 122 -12.03 -8.54 2.21
C MET A 122 -12.92 -8.99 1.05
N LEU A 123 -12.55 -10.09 0.37
CA LEU A 123 -13.34 -10.64 -0.73
C LEU A 123 -14.77 -10.99 -0.28
N PHE A 124 -14.91 -11.65 0.86
CA PHE A 124 -16.22 -11.99 1.42
C PHE A 124 -17.05 -10.74 1.72
N ARG A 125 -16.46 -9.72 2.38
CA ARG A 125 -17.14 -8.46 2.68
C ARG A 125 -17.65 -7.76 1.42
N ASN A 126 -16.83 -7.71 0.38
CA ASN A 126 -17.20 -7.10 -0.89
C ASN A 126 -18.26 -7.92 -1.65
N SER A 127 -18.27 -9.25 -1.49
CA SER A 127 -19.28 -10.12 -2.09
C SER A 127 -20.66 -9.93 -1.45
N VAL A 128 -20.70 -9.76 -0.12
CA VAL A 128 -21.95 -9.51 0.62
C VAL A 128 -22.42 -8.08 0.45
N ASN A 129 -21.49 -7.11 0.42
CA ASN A 129 -21.77 -5.70 0.27
C ASN A 129 -20.93 -5.11 -0.87
N PRO A 130 -21.39 -5.25 -2.13
CA PRO A 130 -20.66 -4.74 -3.29
C PRO A 130 -20.42 -3.24 -3.20
N GLN A 131 -19.18 -2.83 -3.47
CA GLN A 131 -18.78 -1.43 -3.42
C GLN A 131 -19.14 -0.72 -4.73
N GLN A 132 -19.76 0.46 -4.65
CA GLN A 132 -19.97 1.31 -5.82
C GLN A 132 -18.70 2.11 -6.10
N THR A 133 -17.91 1.64 -7.04
CA THR A 133 -16.62 2.24 -7.43
C THR A 133 -16.40 2.07 -8.94
N ASN A 134 -15.44 2.80 -9.48
CA ASN A 134 -15.10 2.88 -10.90
C ASN A 134 -14.22 1.69 -11.38
N PHE A 135 -13.88 0.77 -10.47
CA PHE A 135 -13.09 -0.44 -10.68
C PHE A 135 -13.57 -1.53 -9.71
N ASP A 136 -13.30 -2.81 -9.97
CA ASP A 136 -13.59 -3.89 -9.03
C ASP A 136 -12.36 -4.22 -8.17
N PRO A 137 -12.35 -3.89 -6.85
CA PRO A 137 -11.22 -4.24 -5.97
C PRO A 137 -11.03 -5.75 -5.84
N ASN A 138 -12.06 -6.57 -6.12
CA ASN A 138 -11.98 -8.02 -6.00
C ASN A 138 -11.05 -8.65 -7.04
N GLU A 139 -10.77 -7.98 -8.16
CA GLU A 139 -9.80 -8.48 -9.15
C GLU A 139 -8.40 -8.62 -8.53
N GLU A 140 -7.90 -7.58 -7.86
CA GLU A 140 -6.59 -7.61 -7.21
C GLU A 140 -6.62 -8.48 -5.94
N ILE A 141 -7.69 -8.44 -5.15
CA ILE A 141 -7.85 -9.31 -3.95
C ILE A 141 -7.84 -10.79 -4.35
N GLY A 142 -8.62 -11.16 -5.37
CA GLY A 142 -8.68 -12.53 -5.89
C GLY A 142 -7.33 -12.96 -6.46
N GLY A 143 -6.67 -12.10 -7.24
CA GLY A 143 -5.32 -12.33 -7.74
C GLY A 143 -4.29 -12.55 -6.62
N ALA A 144 -4.39 -11.79 -5.52
CA ALA A 144 -3.56 -11.98 -4.33
C ALA A 144 -3.82 -13.34 -3.69
N ILE A 145 -5.08 -13.71 -3.45
CA ILE A 145 -5.44 -15.02 -2.88
C ILE A 145 -4.89 -16.16 -3.73
N LEU A 146 -5.06 -16.10 -5.05
CA LEU A 146 -4.55 -17.10 -5.98
C LEU A 146 -3.02 -17.20 -5.91
N ALA A 147 -2.31 -16.08 -5.77
CA ALA A 147 -0.86 -16.09 -5.59
C ALA A 147 -0.44 -16.88 -4.34
N TYR A 148 -1.06 -16.61 -3.18
CA TYR A 148 -0.80 -17.34 -1.93
C TYR A 148 -1.07 -18.85 -2.06
N ILE A 149 -2.14 -19.23 -2.77
CA ILE A 149 -2.47 -20.63 -3.02
C ILE A 149 -1.42 -21.26 -3.94
N SER A 150 -1.09 -20.57 -5.05
CA SER A 150 -0.17 -21.09 -6.06
C SER A 150 1.26 -21.25 -5.56
N ASP A 151 1.77 -20.30 -4.76
CA ASP A 151 3.12 -20.39 -4.18
C ASP A 151 3.25 -21.58 -3.24
N ARG A 152 2.17 -21.97 -2.55
CA ARG A 152 2.12 -23.17 -1.72
C ARG A 152 2.30 -24.46 -2.51
N PHE A 153 2.01 -24.46 -3.82
CA PHE A 153 2.07 -25.63 -4.71
C PHE A 153 3.28 -25.63 -5.65
N ARG A 154 4.22 -24.68 -5.52
CA ARG A 154 5.46 -24.63 -6.32
C ARG A 154 6.55 -25.63 -5.87
N ASN A 155 6.23 -26.56 -4.96
CA ASN A 155 7.12 -27.62 -4.51
C ASN A 155 6.82 -28.93 -5.25
#